data_AF-A0A1B1ZIX2-F1
#
_entry.id   AF-A0A1B1ZIX2-F1
#
_cell.length_a   1.000
_cell.length_b   1.000
_cell.length_c   1.000
_cell.angle_alpha   90.00
_cell.angle_beta   90.00
_cell.angle_gamma   90.00
#
_symmetry.space_group_name_H-M   'P 1'
#
loop_
_entity.id
_entity.type
_entity.pdbx_description
1 polymer ?
#
loop_
_entity_poly.entity_id
_entity_poly.type
_entity_poly.pdbx_seq_one_letter_code
_entity_poly.pdbx_strand_id
1 'polypeptide(L)'
;MAGDHDVPVPRTGFSIARRGYEQAQVDSHLRRLDAEVRMLAADRDAAVAQNTRLSRELDDARTRTEAMQQQVNRLAGPPQSVQGMSERLRSMLRLAEDEVAEMHAKADREIAERRQQADDHAYEVITAAQTRTDQLAAGLEVQRTDLERAALDRDRELDLKRERIESDLAELRSTTERALAERERAVTERIARADTEARENREQVEHDFRIAMDQRRTEALTALLAERHALTDEIARRRAEADEKIRQAHTEAAAEAEAIRAEARADAEETTGRARRRVDELTDLRRRVAGQLHATRALIDAEAVGLADAVADAEGHGTDSTGPGTDTGTGTGTGSHGTGAATGAPEGHPTDSAHPAGIGDGTGQPERAAGSGGTPEPGSPIPGTDGDGTGLPGATNPSGADTAADRPSPTPRRGAYGRTRHTARSR
;
A
#
# COMPACT_ATOMS: atom_id res chain seq x y z
N MET A 1 61.52 56.28 96.39
CA MET A 1 60.32 56.73 97.13
C MET A 1 60.64 56.75 98.60
N ALA A 2 60.29 57.83 99.31
CA ALA A 2 60.39 57.87 100.76
C ALA A 2 59.25 57.06 101.40
N GLY A 3 59.50 56.51 102.58
CA GLY A 3 58.53 55.79 103.41
C GLY A 3 58.91 56.03 104.86
N ASP A 4 58.35 57.10 105.42
CA ASP A 4 58.67 57.59 106.76
C ASP A 4 58.03 56.69 107.83
N HIS A 5 58.83 56.21 108.78
CA HIS A 5 58.37 55.39 109.90
C HIS A 5 58.95 55.97 111.19
N ASP A 6 58.20 56.91 111.75
CA ASP A 6 58.44 57.57 113.03
C ASP A 6 58.45 56.54 114.18
N VAL A 7 59.64 56.21 114.69
CA VAL A 7 59.80 55.29 115.82
C VAL A 7 59.85 56.11 117.12
N PRO A 8 58.85 55.97 118.01
CA PRO A 8 58.76 56.82 119.20
C PRO A 8 59.90 56.49 120.18
N VAL A 9 60.78 57.47 120.41
CA VAL A 9 61.89 57.37 121.37
C VAL A 9 61.35 57.24 122.80
N PRO A 10 61.57 56.11 123.51
CA PRO A 10 61.06 55.93 124.87
C PRO A 10 61.80 56.84 125.86
N ARG A 11 61.06 57.53 126.72
CA ARG A 11 61.64 58.38 127.77
C ARG A 11 62.46 57.52 128.76
N THR A 12 63.70 57.92 129.00
CA THR A 12 64.68 57.18 129.79
C THR A 12 64.47 57.37 131.29
N GLY A 13 63.65 56.53 131.92
CA GLY A 13 63.51 56.47 133.36
C GLY A 13 62.50 55.43 133.81
N PHE A 14 62.86 54.64 134.82
CA PHE A 14 61.93 53.67 135.43
C PHE A 14 60.96 54.38 136.38
N SER A 15 59.72 53.90 136.47
CA SER A 15 58.76 54.34 137.49
C SER A 15 59.28 54.05 138.89
N ILE A 16 59.01 54.95 139.84
CA ILE A 16 59.43 54.84 141.24
C ILE A 16 58.22 54.39 142.08
N ALA A 17 58.32 53.21 142.70
CA ALA A 17 57.38 52.71 143.67
C ALA A 17 57.72 53.20 145.09
N ARG A 18 56.85 52.93 146.08
CA ARG A 18 56.99 53.44 147.47
C ARG A 18 58.29 53.03 148.19
N ARG A 19 59.09 52.13 147.60
CA ARG A 19 60.48 51.84 147.98
C ARG A 19 61.27 51.31 146.76
N GLY A 20 61.84 52.21 145.97
CA GLY A 20 62.73 51.90 144.83
C GLY A 20 62.03 51.92 143.46
N TYR A 21 62.77 51.57 142.41
CA TYR A 21 62.22 51.46 141.05
C TYR A 21 61.26 50.27 140.91
N GLU A 22 60.31 50.36 139.98
CA GLU A 22 59.35 49.31 139.69
C GLU A 22 60.04 48.08 139.07
N GLN A 23 60.26 47.06 139.91
CA GLN A 23 61.05 45.87 139.57
C GLN A 23 60.58 45.19 138.28
N ALA A 24 59.27 45.07 138.07
CA ALA A 24 58.72 44.46 136.84
C ALA A 24 59.11 45.22 135.57
N GLN A 25 59.23 46.54 135.63
CA GLN A 25 59.65 47.38 134.50
C GLN A 25 61.16 47.28 134.26
N VAL A 26 61.96 47.29 135.32
CA VAL A 26 63.43 47.09 135.24
C VAL A 26 63.75 45.71 134.68
N ASP A 27 63.15 44.65 135.21
CA ASP A 27 63.36 43.28 134.75
C ASP A 27 62.91 43.08 133.30
N SER A 28 61.87 43.79 132.86
CA SER A 28 61.43 43.77 131.45
C SER A 28 62.43 44.48 130.53
N HIS A 29 62.97 45.62 130.96
CA HIS A 29 63.99 46.35 130.19
C HIS A 29 65.33 45.61 130.15
N LEU A 30 65.78 45.02 131.26
CA LEU A 30 66.99 44.17 131.28
C LEU A 30 66.80 42.94 130.40
N ARG A 31 65.63 42.27 130.44
CA ARG A 31 65.32 41.18 129.49
C ARG A 31 65.34 41.63 128.03
N ARG A 32 64.91 42.86 127.74
CA ARG A 32 64.98 43.43 126.39
C ARG A 32 66.43 43.74 125.98
N LEU A 33 67.22 44.35 126.85
CA LEU A 33 68.62 44.65 126.60
C LEU A 33 69.47 43.37 126.44
N ASP A 34 69.21 42.34 127.25
CA ASP A 34 69.78 41.00 127.10
C ASP A 34 69.43 40.38 125.74
N ALA A 35 68.19 40.56 125.26
CA ALA A 35 67.78 40.09 123.95
C ALA A 35 68.46 40.90 122.83
N GLU A 36 68.55 42.22 122.96
CA GLU A 36 69.27 43.12 122.04
C GLU A 36 70.77 42.75 121.96
N VAL A 37 71.43 42.49 123.09
CA VAL A 37 72.85 42.04 123.14
C VAL A 37 73.02 40.64 122.55
N ARG A 38 72.08 39.70 122.78
CA ARG A 38 72.12 38.37 122.14
C ARG A 38 71.90 38.46 120.63
N MET A 39 71.00 39.32 120.15
CA MET A 39 70.82 39.57 118.72
C MET A 39 72.08 40.20 118.11
N LEU A 40 72.65 41.24 118.72
CA LEU A 40 73.88 41.87 118.24
C LEU A 40 75.09 40.91 118.25
N ALA A 41 75.17 40.01 119.24
CA ALA A 41 76.19 38.96 119.26
C ALA A 41 75.97 37.95 118.13
N ALA A 42 74.73 37.52 117.88
CA ALA A 42 74.40 36.64 116.76
C ALA A 42 74.67 37.30 115.40
N ASP A 43 74.33 38.58 115.23
CA ASP A 43 74.60 39.36 114.01
C ASP A 43 76.10 39.55 113.78
N ARG A 44 76.86 39.84 114.85
CA ARG A 44 78.34 39.88 114.80
C ARG A 44 78.91 38.53 114.38
N ASP A 45 78.44 37.44 114.98
CA ASP A 45 78.97 36.10 114.72
C ASP A 45 78.58 35.62 113.30
N ALA A 46 77.40 36.00 112.81
CA ALA A 46 76.99 35.83 111.41
C ALA A 46 77.86 36.66 110.46
N ALA A 47 78.17 37.92 110.79
CA ALA A 47 79.07 38.76 109.99
C ALA A 47 80.51 38.24 109.97
N VAL A 48 81.02 37.68 111.08
CA VAL A 48 82.32 37.00 111.13
C VAL A 48 82.31 35.71 110.31
N ALA A 49 81.24 34.91 110.39
CA ALA A 49 81.06 33.73 109.54
C ALA A 49 81.01 34.09 108.04
N GLN A 50 80.32 35.19 107.69
CA GLN A 50 80.28 35.71 106.32
C GLN A 50 81.66 36.23 105.87
N ASN A 51 82.38 36.95 106.72
CA ASN A 51 83.71 37.48 106.41
C ASN A 51 84.74 36.36 106.20
N THR A 52 84.73 35.34 107.06
CA THR A 52 85.60 34.15 106.88
C THR A 52 85.23 33.33 105.64
N ARG A 53 83.95 33.26 105.26
CA ARG A 53 83.51 32.67 103.99
C ARG A 53 84.01 33.46 102.78
N LEU A 54 83.78 34.77 102.76
CA LEU A 54 84.22 35.65 101.67
C LEU A 54 85.74 35.65 101.52
N SER A 55 86.49 35.57 102.63
CA SER A 55 87.94 35.43 102.60
C SER A 55 88.38 34.14 101.88
N ARG A 56 87.76 33.00 102.18
CA ARG A 56 88.02 31.72 101.47
C ARG A 56 87.66 31.80 99.99
N GLU A 57 86.47 32.33 99.65
CA GLU A 57 86.04 32.48 98.25
C GLU A 57 86.98 33.39 97.46
N LEU A 58 87.54 34.43 98.11
CA LEU A 58 88.51 35.36 97.55
C LEU A 58 89.91 34.73 97.40
N ASP A 59 90.37 33.93 98.37
CA ASP A 59 91.63 33.19 98.27
C ASP A 59 91.56 32.05 97.24
N ASP A 60 90.43 31.36 97.12
CA ASP A 60 90.17 30.41 96.02
C ASP A 60 90.18 31.11 94.65
N ALA A 61 89.57 32.31 94.57
CA ALA A 61 89.57 33.11 93.37
C ALA A 61 90.98 33.61 93.01
N ARG A 62 91.76 34.07 93.99
CA ARG A 62 93.19 34.41 93.81
C ARG A 62 93.98 33.21 93.30
N THR A 63 93.85 32.05 93.93
CA THR A 63 94.54 30.81 93.51
C THR A 63 94.16 30.41 92.09
N ARG A 64 92.86 30.54 91.72
CA ARG A 64 92.39 30.32 90.34
C ARG A 64 92.96 31.35 89.36
N THR A 65 93.00 32.63 89.71
CA THR A 65 93.60 33.69 88.89
C THR A 65 95.10 33.46 88.71
N GLU A 66 95.84 33.14 89.77
CA GLU A 66 97.26 32.81 89.72
C GLU A 66 97.51 31.57 88.84
N ALA A 67 96.70 30.52 88.97
CA ALA A 67 96.80 29.33 88.10
C ALA A 67 96.53 29.65 86.62
N MET A 68 95.48 30.43 86.33
CA MET A 68 95.19 30.93 84.98
C MET A 68 96.31 31.82 84.46
N GLN A 69 96.89 32.69 85.29
CA GLN A 69 97.93 33.62 84.88
C GLN A 69 99.28 32.89 84.69
N GLN A 70 99.57 31.85 85.47
CA GLN A 70 100.67 30.91 85.22
C GLN A 70 100.45 30.09 83.93
N GLN A 71 99.20 29.74 83.60
CA GLN A 71 98.86 29.06 82.35
C GLN A 71 99.01 30.02 81.15
N VAL A 72 98.50 31.25 81.24
CA VAL A 72 98.67 32.29 80.22
C VAL A 72 100.14 32.64 80.04
N ASN A 73 100.91 32.83 81.11
CA ASN A 73 102.35 33.10 81.01
C ASN A 73 103.13 31.94 80.36
N ARG A 74 102.75 30.67 80.64
CA ARG A 74 103.29 29.50 79.92
C ARG A 74 102.91 29.46 78.44
N LEU A 75 101.72 29.94 78.09
CA LEU A 75 101.23 29.97 76.70
C LEU A 75 101.71 31.20 75.90
N ALA A 76 102.01 32.31 76.57
CA ALA A 76 102.36 33.61 75.96
C ALA A 76 103.85 33.96 76.00
N GLY A 77 104.65 33.30 76.85
CA GLY A 77 106.10 33.49 76.90
C GLY A 77 106.83 32.99 75.63
N PRO A 78 108.08 33.45 75.38
CA PRO A 78 108.90 32.95 74.27
C PRO A 78 109.12 31.42 74.36
N PRO A 79 109.12 30.68 73.24
CA PRO A 79 109.13 29.22 73.25
C PRO A 79 110.50 28.63 73.61
N GLN A 80 110.78 28.55 74.92
CA GLN A 80 112.03 27.98 75.46
C GLN A 80 111.90 26.52 75.94
N SER A 81 110.80 25.83 75.63
CA SER A 81 110.67 24.38 75.85
C SER A 81 109.82 23.68 74.79
N VAL A 82 110.21 22.44 74.46
CA VAL A 82 109.47 21.55 73.52
C VAL A 82 108.07 21.19 74.04
N GLN A 83 107.90 21.16 75.36
CA GLN A 83 106.64 20.87 76.03
C GLN A 83 105.58 21.95 75.78
N GLY A 84 105.95 23.25 75.89
CA GLY A 84 105.03 24.36 75.63
C GLY A 84 104.58 24.45 74.17
N MET A 85 105.47 24.13 73.22
CA MET A 85 105.08 24.02 71.80
C MET A 85 104.07 22.89 71.58
N SER A 86 104.25 21.75 72.25
CA SER A 86 103.34 20.62 72.18
C SER A 86 101.97 20.90 72.84
N GLU A 87 101.93 21.66 73.93
CA GLU A 87 100.67 22.10 74.56
C GLU A 87 99.89 23.08 73.69
N ARG A 88 100.56 24.08 73.08
CA ARG A 88 99.92 24.99 72.12
C ARG A 88 99.41 24.25 70.88
N LEU A 89 100.17 23.31 70.33
CA LEU A 89 99.73 22.47 69.20
C LEU A 89 98.51 21.62 69.55
N ARG A 90 98.47 21.00 70.74
CA ARG A 90 97.27 20.28 71.22
C ARG A 90 96.06 21.21 71.38
N SER A 91 96.26 22.44 71.87
CA SER A 91 95.16 23.42 71.99
C SER A 91 94.65 23.90 70.62
N MET A 92 95.53 24.08 69.65
CA MET A 92 95.16 24.50 68.29
C MET A 92 94.50 23.35 67.50
N LEU A 93 94.99 22.12 67.67
CA LEU A 93 94.35 20.92 67.11
C LEU A 93 92.96 20.70 67.72
N ARG A 94 92.81 20.87 69.04
CA ARG A 94 91.51 20.78 69.70
C ARG A 94 90.55 21.88 69.21
N LEU A 95 91.01 23.12 69.07
CA LEU A 95 90.19 24.19 68.51
C LEU A 95 89.78 23.90 67.06
N ALA A 96 90.68 23.31 66.25
CA ALA A 96 90.37 22.89 64.89
C ALA A 96 89.41 21.68 64.85
N GLU A 97 89.48 20.77 65.81
CA GLU A 97 88.55 19.65 65.98
C GLU A 97 87.16 20.14 66.41
N ASP A 98 87.10 21.09 67.35
CA ASP A 98 85.87 21.78 67.78
C ASP A 98 85.24 22.58 66.60
N GLU A 99 86.04 23.32 65.81
CA GLU A 99 85.59 24.04 64.60
C GLU A 99 85.10 23.08 63.50
N VAL A 100 85.79 21.95 63.28
CA VAL A 100 85.35 20.91 62.33
C VAL A 100 84.06 20.26 62.80
N ALA A 101 83.90 20.01 64.11
CA ALA A 101 82.65 19.51 64.68
C ALA A 101 81.50 20.53 64.52
N GLU A 102 81.75 21.82 64.69
CA GLU A 102 80.76 22.87 64.44
C GLU A 102 80.40 22.97 62.93
N MET A 103 81.39 22.90 62.03
CA MET A 103 81.15 22.86 60.59
C MET A 103 80.31 21.64 60.18
N HIS A 104 80.57 20.46 60.73
CA HIS A 104 79.74 19.28 60.50
C HIS A 104 78.33 19.46 61.07
N ALA A 105 78.18 19.90 62.32
CA ALA A 105 76.88 20.15 62.94
C ALA A 105 76.08 21.28 62.24
N LYS A 106 76.75 22.20 61.54
CA LYS A 106 76.12 23.18 60.65
C LYS A 106 75.72 22.56 59.31
N ALA A 107 76.60 21.80 58.66
CA ALA A 107 76.32 21.13 57.40
C ALA A 107 75.16 20.13 57.53
N ASP A 108 75.10 19.36 58.61
CA ASP A 108 74.02 18.41 58.89
C ASP A 108 72.68 19.12 59.09
N ARG A 109 72.67 20.29 59.74
CA ARG A 109 71.47 21.15 59.85
C ARG A 109 71.04 21.68 58.49
N GLU A 110 71.95 22.23 57.69
CA GLU A 110 71.63 22.71 56.34
C GLU A 110 71.13 21.57 55.43
N ILE A 111 71.67 20.35 55.55
CA ILE A 111 71.20 19.17 54.82
C ILE A 111 69.80 18.75 55.30
N ALA A 112 69.53 18.77 56.60
CA ALA A 112 68.21 18.46 57.16
C ALA A 112 67.16 19.48 56.72
N GLU A 113 67.47 20.78 56.79
CA GLU A 113 66.61 21.87 56.33
C GLU A 113 66.30 21.76 54.83
N ARG A 114 67.30 21.51 53.98
CA ARG A 114 67.10 21.32 52.54
C ARG A 114 66.32 20.05 52.20
N ARG A 115 66.47 18.97 52.98
CA ARG A 115 65.66 17.75 52.84
C ARG A 115 64.21 18.03 53.19
N GLN A 116 63.95 18.67 54.33
CA GLN A 116 62.60 19.06 54.74
C GLN A 116 61.94 19.96 53.68
N GLN A 117 62.64 20.98 53.17
CA GLN A 117 62.14 21.83 52.08
C GLN A 117 61.82 21.04 50.80
N ALA A 118 62.63 20.04 50.46
CA ALA A 118 62.39 19.17 49.30
C ALA A 118 61.19 18.22 49.52
N ASP A 119 61.02 17.68 50.73
CA ASP A 119 59.91 16.82 51.11
C ASP A 119 58.58 17.61 51.17
N ASP A 120 58.60 18.81 51.75
CA ASP A 120 57.46 19.74 51.79
C ASP A 120 57.03 20.14 50.37
N HIS A 121 57.98 20.55 49.50
CA HIS A 121 57.70 20.87 48.10
C HIS A 121 57.22 19.64 47.31
N ALA A 122 57.76 18.45 47.57
CA ALA A 122 57.27 17.22 46.93
C ALA A 122 55.82 16.91 47.35
N TYR A 123 55.48 17.12 48.61
CA TYR A 123 54.11 16.99 49.13
C TYR A 123 53.15 17.99 48.48
N GLU A 124 53.55 19.27 48.36
CA GLU A 124 52.78 20.31 47.65
C GLU A 124 52.54 19.94 46.18
N VAL A 125 53.57 19.49 45.45
CA VAL A 125 53.45 19.09 44.05
C VAL A 125 52.53 17.87 43.89
N ILE A 126 52.63 16.86 44.76
CA ILE A 126 51.79 15.67 44.71
C ILE A 126 50.32 16.02 45.02
N THR A 127 50.06 16.81 46.07
CA THR A 127 48.70 17.19 46.46
C THR A 127 48.05 18.14 45.45
N ALA A 128 48.80 19.06 44.85
CA ALA A 128 48.34 19.88 43.74
C ALA A 128 48.03 19.05 42.48
N ALA A 129 48.87 18.05 42.17
CA ALA A 129 48.63 17.13 41.06
C ALA A 129 47.37 16.28 41.26
N GLN A 130 47.19 15.72 42.47
CA GLN A 130 45.99 14.97 42.87
C GLN A 130 44.72 15.84 42.77
N THR A 131 44.75 17.04 43.37
CA THR A 131 43.63 17.99 43.29
C THR A 131 43.27 18.31 41.84
N ARG A 132 44.27 18.46 40.96
CA ARG A 132 44.04 18.71 39.53
C ARG A 132 43.49 17.48 38.80
N THR A 133 43.91 16.26 39.12
CA THR A 133 43.32 15.05 38.54
C THR A 133 41.89 14.86 38.99
N ASP A 134 41.57 15.15 40.24
CA ASP A 134 40.21 15.03 40.79
C ASP A 134 39.27 16.07 40.17
N GLN A 135 39.74 17.31 39.98
CA GLN A 135 38.99 18.35 39.25
C GLN A 135 38.73 17.96 37.78
N LEU A 136 39.71 17.36 37.10
CA LEU A 136 39.55 16.87 35.73
C LEU A 136 38.57 15.69 35.67
N ALA A 137 38.65 14.75 36.61
CA ALA A 137 37.74 13.61 36.70
C ALA A 137 36.29 14.08 36.94
N ALA A 138 36.06 14.98 37.90
CA ALA A 138 34.75 15.57 38.17
C ALA A 138 34.21 16.36 36.97
N GLY A 139 35.06 17.13 36.28
CA GLY A 139 34.67 17.84 35.07
C GLY A 139 34.23 16.92 33.93
N LEU A 140 34.95 15.80 33.73
CA LEU A 140 34.59 14.77 32.74
C LEU A 140 33.32 14.02 33.13
N GLU A 141 33.07 13.77 34.42
CA GLU A 141 31.84 13.15 34.91
C GLU A 141 30.62 14.05 34.66
N VAL A 142 30.72 15.35 34.97
CA VAL A 142 29.66 16.33 34.66
C VAL A 142 29.37 16.34 33.15
N GLN A 143 30.40 16.52 32.30
CA GLN A 143 30.26 16.49 30.84
C GLN A 143 29.62 15.20 30.33
N ARG A 144 30.00 14.04 30.90
CA ARG A 144 29.38 12.75 30.56
C ARG A 144 27.90 12.76 30.93
N THR A 145 27.51 13.18 32.13
CA THR A 145 26.09 13.22 32.52
C THR A 145 25.27 14.18 31.67
N ASP A 146 25.85 15.30 31.23
CA ASP A 146 25.18 16.26 30.35
C ASP A 146 25.01 15.72 28.93
N LEU A 147 26.01 15.00 28.40
CA LEU A 147 25.88 14.29 27.12
C LEU A 147 24.88 13.13 27.18
N GLU A 148 24.81 12.41 28.30
CA GLU A 148 23.81 11.36 28.54
C GLU A 148 22.39 11.96 28.61
N ARG A 149 22.19 13.06 29.34
CA ARG A 149 20.92 13.83 29.35
C ARG A 149 20.53 14.29 27.95
N ALA A 150 21.45 14.95 27.24
CA ALA A 150 21.23 15.45 25.89
C ALA A 150 21.05 14.33 24.84
N ALA A 151 21.48 13.09 25.12
CA ALA A 151 21.12 11.93 24.31
C ALA A 151 19.68 11.48 24.59
N LEU A 152 19.32 11.29 25.87
CA LEU A 152 17.96 10.91 26.27
C LEU A 152 16.90 11.90 25.79
N ASP A 153 17.20 13.21 25.84
CA ASP A 153 16.26 14.25 25.38
C ASP A 153 16.10 14.25 23.84
N ARG A 154 17.17 13.97 23.09
CA ARG A 154 17.08 13.77 21.63
C ARG A 154 16.32 12.49 21.27
N ASP A 155 16.51 11.41 22.01
CA ASP A 155 15.80 10.16 21.78
C ASP A 155 14.30 10.34 22.06
N ARG A 156 13.93 11.02 23.15
CA ARG A 156 12.52 11.43 23.43
C ARG A 156 11.94 12.29 22.31
N GLU A 157 12.70 13.27 21.81
CA GLU A 157 12.24 14.12 20.70
C GLU A 157 12.03 13.33 19.40
N LEU A 158 12.90 12.36 19.11
CA LEU A 158 12.76 11.45 17.97
C LEU A 158 11.56 10.52 18.12
N ASP A 159 11.29 10.01 19.31
CA ASP A 159 10.13 9.15 19.57
C ASP A 159 8.82 9.92 19.46
N LEU A 160 8.72 11.12 20.04
CA LEU A 160 7.56 12.01 19.84
C LEU A 160 7.34 12.38 18.36
N LYS A 161 8.43 12.56 17.59
CA LYS A 161 8.36 12.78 16.13
C LYS A 161 7.88 11.53 15.38
N ARG A 162 8.31 10.33 15.78
CA ARG A 162 7.85 9.05 15.23
C ARG A 162 6.36 8.84 15.50
N GLU A 163 5.93 8.94 16.75
CA GLU A 163 4.53 8.82 17.17
C GLU A 163 3.63 9.78 16.37
N ARG A 164 4.06 11.03 16.17
CA ARG A 164 3.33 12.00 15.35
C ARG A 164 3.24 11.57 13.89
N ILE A 165 4.35 11.15 13.27
CA ILE A 165 4.35 10.66 11.88
C ILE A 165 3.49 9.41 11.73
N GLU A 166 3.49 8.50 12.70
CA GLU A 166 2.65 7.31 12.72
C GLU A 166 1.16 7.66 12.85
N SER A 167 0.81 8.63 13.70
CA SER A 167 -0.56 9.17 13.80
C SER A 167 -1.01 9.82 12.50
N ASP A 168 -0.21 10.73 11.94
CA ASP A 168 -0.50 11.42 10.68
C ASP A 168 -0.68 10.42 9.52
N LEU A 169 0.14 9.36 9.47
CA LEU A 169 0.02 8.27 8.49
C LEU A 169 -1.21 7.38 8.73
N ALA A 170 -1.59 7.12 9.98
CA ALA A 170 -2.79 6.36 10.32
C ALA A 170 -4.08 7.13 9.94
N GLU A 171 -4.11 8.44 10.20
CA GLU A 171 -5.19 9.34 9.79
C GLU A 171 -5.29 9.42 8.26
N LEU A 172 -4.16 9.57 7.55
CA LEU A 172 -4.14 9.60 6.09
C LEU A 172 -4.62 8.26 5.49
N ARG A 173 -4.16 7.12 6.01
CA ARG A 173 -4.66 5.80 5.59
C ARG A 173 -6.17 5.71 5.81
N SER A 174 -6.64 5.98 7.02
CA SER A 174 -8.05 5.87 7.36
C SER A 174 -8.94 6.83 6.56
N THR A 175 -8.48 8.03 6.20
CA THR A 175 -9.22 8.94 5.32
C THR A 175 -9.24 8.46 3.87
N THR A 176 -8.13 7.95 3.35
CA THR A 176 -8.08 7.35 2.00
C THR A 176 -8.93 6.09 1.88
N GLU A 177 -8.93 5.21 2.88
CA GLU A 177 -9.76 4.00 2.94
C GLU A 177 -11.26 4.34 2.94
N ARG A 178 -11.68 5.33 3.74
CA ARG A 178 -13.07 5.83 3.70
C ARG A 178 -13.45 6.38 2.33
N ALA A 179 -12.60 7.21 1.73
CA ALA A 179 -12.84 7.79 0.41
C ALA A 179 -12.88 6.74 -0.71
N LEU A 180 -12.09 5.66 -0.60
CA LEU A 180 -12.17 4.52 -1.52
C LEU A 180 -13.47 3.74 -1.33
N ALA A 181 -13.84 3.39 -0.10
CA ALA A 181 -15.08 2.69 0.19
C ALA A 181 -16.33 3.48 -0.23
N GLU A 182 -16.33 4.81 -0.10
CA GLU A 182 -17.38 5.69 -0.62
C GLU A 182 -17.44 5.69 -2.15
N ARG A 183 -16.30 5.73 -2.84
CA ARG A 183 -16.24 5.63 -4.30
C ARG A 183 -16.70 4.27 -4.80
N GLU A 184 -16.31 3.18 -4.14
CA GLU A 184 -16.76 1.82 -4.46
C GLU A 184 -18.27 1.67 -4.30
N ARG A 185 -18.86 2.19 -3.21
CA ARG A 185 -20.32 2.26 -3.02
C ARG A 185 -21.01 3.08 -4.12
N ALA A 186 -20.46 4.24 -4.47
CA ALA A 186 -21.03 5.07 -5.53
C ALA A 186 -20.94 4.39 -6.92
N VAL A 187 -19.90 3.60 -7.19
CA VAL A 187 -19.77 2.82 -8.42
C VAL A 187 -20.74 1.63 -8.44
N THR A 188 -20.83 0.86 -7.35
CA THR A 188 -21.77 -0.28 -7.29
C THR A 188 -23.22 0.18 -7.35
N GLU A 189 -23.56 1.31 -6.72
CA GLU A 189 -24.89 1.91 -6.84
C GLU A 189 -25.19 2.39 -8.28
N ARG A 190 -24.23 3.01 -8.98
CA ARG A 190 -24.39 3.39 -10.39
C ARG A 190 -24.59 2.18 -11.31
N ILE A 191 -23.84 1.09 -11.10
CA ILE A 191 -24.00 -0.15 -11.84
C ILE A 191 -25.39 -0.73 -11.59
N ALA A 192 -25.81 -0.84 -10.32
CA ALA A 192 -27.13 -1.35 -9.96
C ALA A 192 -28.28 -0.53 -10.57
N ARG A 193 -28.16 0.81 -10.60
CA ARG A 193 -29.12 1.70 -11.27
C ARG A 193 -29.14 1.50 -12.79
N ALA A 194 -27.98 1.41 -13.43
CA ALA A 194 -27.89 1.14 -14.87
C ALA A 194 -28.46 -0.25 -15.23
N ASP A 195 -28.25 -1.27 -14.39
CA ASP A 195 -28.83 -2.60 -14.55
C ASP A 195 -30.36 -2.61 -14.36
N THR A 196 -30.91 -1.77 -13.47
CA THR A 196 -32.37 -1.59 -13.34
C THR A 196 -32.95 -0.88 -14.57
N GLU A 197 -32.37 0.24 -14.98
CA GLU A 197 -32.80 1.00 -16.16
C GLU A 197 -32.71 0.15 -17.43
N ALA A 198 -31.63 -0.63 -17.61
CA ALA A 198 -31.46 -1.53 -18.75
C ALA A 198 -32.43 -2.73 -18.72
N ARG A 199 -32.97 -3.11 -17.55
CA ARG A 199 -34.03 -4.12 -17.46
C ARG A 199 -35.38 -3.53 -17.84
N GLU A 200 -35.73 -2.39 -17.25
CA GLU A 200 -36.98 -1.66 -17.54
C GLU A 200 -37.09 -1.31 -19.03
N ASN A 201 -36.00 -0.82 -19.63
CA ASN A 201 -35.95 -0.55 -21.07
C ASN A 201 -36.14 -1.81 -21.93
N ARG A 202 -35.62 -2.98 -21.51
CA ARG A 202 -35.86 -4.25 -22.21
C ARG A 202 -37.31 -4.70 -22.09
N GLU A 203 -37.89 -4.61 -20.89
CA GLU A 203 -39.29 -4.96 -20.63
C GLU A 203 -40.25 -4.07 -21.45
N GLN A 204 -39.95 -2.76 -21.56
CA GLN A 204 -40.68 -1.83 -22.43
C GLN A 204 -40.56 -2.20 -23.92
N VAL A 205 -39.34 -2.42 -24.43
CA VAL A 205 -39.12 -2.82 -25.83
C VAL A 205 -39.80 -4.15 -26.16
N GLU A 206 -39.78 -5.14 -25.24
CA GLU A 206 -40.50 -6.40 -25.42
C GLU A 206 -42.02 -6.23 -25.40
N HIS A 207 -42.54 -5.31 -24.58
CA HIS A 207 -43.96 -4.97 -24.53
C HIS A 207 -44.42 -4.30 -25.84
N ASP A 208 -43.71 -3.27 -26.29
CA ASP A 208 -44.00 -2.54 -27.52
C ASP A 208 -43.88 -3.44 -28.76
N PHE A 209 -42.84 -4.29 -28.80
CA PHE A 209 -42.69 -5.29 -29.86
C PHE A 209 -43.84 -6.29 -29.88
N ARG A 210 -44.33 -6.72 -28.72
CA ARG A 210 -45.51 -7.61 -28.62
C ARG A 210 -46.75 -6.93 -29.15
N ILE A 211 -47.01 -5.68 -28.75
CA ILE A 211 -48.13 -4.87 -29.27
C ILE A 211 -48.04 -4.72 -30.80
N ALA A 212 -46.88 -4.32 -31.32
CA ALA A 212 -46.67 -4.14 -32.75
C ALA A 212 -46.82 -5.46 -33.55
N MET A 213 -46.39 -6.58 -32.98
CA MET A 213 -46.57 -7.90 -33.60
C MET A 213 -48.02 -8.39 -33.54
N ASP A 214 -48.74 -8.16 -32.44
CA ASP A 214 -50.16 -8.49 -32.35
C ASP A 214 -51.00 -7.60 -33.29
N GLN A 215 -50.69 -6.31 -33.39
CA GLN A 215 -51.26 -5.40 -34.40
C GLN A 215 -51.03 -5.95 -35.81
N ARG A 216 -49.77 -6.15 -36.21
CA ARG A 216 -49.41 -6.69 -37.55
C ARG A 216 -50.04 -8.07 -37.82
N ARG A 217 -50.19 -8.91 -36.79
CA ARG A 217 -50.88 -10.20 -36.89
C ARG A 217 -52.38 -10.03 -37.13
N THR A 218 -53.04 -9.12 -36.42
CA THR A 218 -54.46 -8.82 -36.65
C THR A 218 -54.69 -8.21 -38.02
N GLU A 219 -53.84 -7.28 -38.47
CA GLU A 219 -53.85 -6.73 -39.83
C GLU A 219 -53.71 -7.85 -40.88
N ALA A 220 -52.70 -8.71 -40.74
CA ALA A 220 -52.50 -9.85 -41.66
C ALA A 220 -53.69 -10.83 -41.67
N LEU A 221 -54.28 -11.14 -40.50
CA LEU A 221 -55.48 -11.98 -40.42
C LEU A 221 -56.70 -11.31 -41.06
N THR A 222 -56.91 -10.01 -40.85
CA THR A 222 -58.01 -9.27 -41.50
C THR A 222 -57.84 -9.17 -43.00
N ALA A 223 -56.60 -8.99 -43.49
CA ALA A 223 -56.30 -9.02 -44.93
C ALA A 223 -56.58 -10.41 -45.54
N LEU A 224 -56.14 -11.50 -44.91
CA LEU A 224 -56.44 -12.87 -45.36
C LEU A 224 -57.94 -13.20 -45.33
N LEU A 225 -58.68 -12.69 -44.35
CA LEU A 225 -60.14 -12.83 -44.31
C LEU A 225 -60.81 -12.02 -45.43
N ALA A 226 -60.36 -10.80 -45.69
CA ALA A 226 -60.86 -9.98 -46.80
C ALA A 226 -60.58 -10.62 -48.17
N GLU A 227 -59.38 -11.16 -48.38
CA GLU A 227 -59.01 -11.92 -49.59
C GLU A 227 -59.89 -13.17 -49.74
N ARG A 228 -60.08 -13.96 -48.66
CA ARG A 228 -61.00 -15.10 -48.66
C ARG A 228 -62.42 -14.67 -49.03
N HIS A 229 -62.92 -13.56 -48.48
CA HIS A 229 -64.26 -13.06 -48.79
C HIS A 229 -64.39 -12.65 -50.26
N ALA A 230 -63.41 -11.92 -50.80
CA ALA A 230 -63.35 -11.56 -52.21
C ALA A 230 -63.33 -12.80 -53.14
N LEU A 231 -62.56 -13.83 -52.78
CA LEU A 231 -62.54 -15.12 -53.49
C LEU A 231 -63.88 -15.86 -53.40
N THR A 232 -64.54 -15.88 -52.24
CA THR A 232 -65.89 -16.48 -52.13
C THR A 232 -66.92 -15.73 -52.97
N ASP A 233 -66.82 -14.40 -53.04
CA ASP A 233 -67.71 -13.56 -53.85
C ASP A 233 -67.42 -13.69 -55.36
N GLU A 234 -66.16 -13.92 -55.76
CA GLU A 234 -65.86 -14.32 -57.15
C GLU A 234 -66.42 -15.71 -57.46
N ILE A 235 -66.21 -16.71 -56.62
CA ILE A 235 -66.76 -18.06 -56.82
C ILE A 235 -68.30 -18.01 -56.92
N ALA A 236 -68.96 -17.22 -56.08
CA ALA A 236 -70.41 -17.01 -56.15
C ALA A 236 -70.84 -16.36 -57.48
N ARG A 237 -70.13 -15.31 -57.94
CA ARG A 237 -70.38 -14.67 -59.24
C ARG A 237 -70.17 -15.64 -60.41
N ARG A 238 -69.06 -16.37 -60.44
CA ARG A 238 -68.76 -17.38 -61.47
C ARG A 238 -69.80 -18.50 -61.52
N ARG A 239 -70.34 -18.92 -60.36
CA ARG A 239 -71.44 -19.88 -60.29
C ARG A 239 -72.74 -19.28 -60.84
N ALA A 240 -73.11 -18.08 -60.42
CA ALA A 240 -74.30 -17.41 -60.95
C ALA A 240 -74.23 -17.18 -62.48
N GLU A 241 -73.06 -16.81 -63.01
CA GLU A 241 -72.80 -16.73 -64.46
C GLU A 241 -72.92 -18.09 -65.16
N ALA A 242 -72.43 -19.16 -64.54
CA ALA A 242 -72.54 -20.52 -65.08
C ALA A 242 -74.00 -21.02 -65.04
N ASP A 243 -74.72 -20.80 -63.94
CA ASP A 243 -76.13 -21.14 -63.79
C ASP A 243 -77.02 -20.34 -64.77
N GLU A 244 -76.68 -19.09 -65.05
CA GLU A 244 -77.30 -18.27 -66.10
C GLU A 244 -77.05 -18.86 -67.49
N LYS A 245 -75.81 -19.20 -67.83
CA LYS A 245 -75.48 -19.85 -69.11
C LYS A 245 -76.15 -21.22 -69.27
N ILE A 246 -76.22 -22.00 -68.20
CA ILE A 246 -76.92 -23.30 -68.18
C ILE A 246 -78.43 -23.08 -68.39
N ARG A 247 -79.04 -22.08 -67.74
CA ARG A 247 -80.45 -21.72 -67.99
C ARG A 247 -80.69 -21.24 -69.42
N GLN A 248 -79.80 -20.40 -69.96
CA GLN A 248 -79.87 -19.93 -71.35
C GLN A 248 -79.79 -21.10 -72.34
N ALA A 249 -78.78 -21.96 -72.22
CA ALA A 249 -78.64 -23.16 -73.05
C ALA A 249 -79.83 -24.12 -72.91
N HIS A 250 -80.43 -24.25 -71.72
CA HIS A 250 -81.67 -25.01 -71.54
C HIS A 250 -82.88 -24.35 -72.22
N THR A 251 -83.02 -23.02 -72.18
CA THR A 251 -84.09 -22.32 -72.89
C THR A 251 -83.93 -22.36 -74.40
N GLU A 252 -82.69 -22.27 -74.90
CA GLU A 252 -82.34 -22.42 -76.32
C GLU A 252 -82.64 -23.85 -76.79
N ALA A 253 -82.13 -24.87 -76.09
CA ALA A 253 -82.42 -26.26 -76.41
C ALA A 253 -83.92 -26.62 -76.30
N ALA A 254 -84.66 -25.99 -75.38
CA ALA A 254 -86.11 -26.15 -75.29
C ALA A 254 -86.82 -25.51 -76.50
N ALA A 255 -86.40 -24.32 -76.93
CA ALA A 255 -86.93 -23.65 -78.11
C ALA A 255 -86.59 -24.40 -79.41
N GLU A 256 -85.37 -24.93 -79.54
CA GLU A 256 -84.97 -25.82 -80.63
C GLU A 256 -85.80 -27.11 -80.64
N ALA A 257 -85.99 -27.75 -79.47
CA ALA A 257 -86.83 -28.94 -79.35
C ALA A 257 -88.32 -28.65 -79.62
N GLU A 258 -88.81 -27.42 -79.37
CA GLU A 258 -90.14 -26.98 -79.80
C GLU A 258 -90.21 -26.72 -81.30
N ALA A 259 -89.19 -26.11 -81.90
CA ALA A 259 -89.09 -25.89 -83.35
C ALA A 259 -89.07 -27.23 -84.11
N ILE A 260 -88.22 -28.18 -83.70
CA ILE A 260 -88.16 -29.53 -84.28
C ILE A 260 -89.50 -30.27 -84.11
N ARG A 261 -90.17 -30.13 -82.96
CA ARG A 261 -91.51 -30.72 -82.76
C ARG A 261 -92.58 -30.05 -83.62
N ALA A 262 -92.49 -28.74 -83.87
CA ALA A 262 -93.39 -28.02 -84.74
C ALA A 262 -93.17 -28.38 -86.22
N GLU A 263 -91.92 -28.50 -86.66
CA GLU A 263 -91.53 -28.96 -87.99
C GLU A 263 -91.97 -30.41 -88.24
N ALA A 264 -91.61 -31.35 -87.34
CA ALA A 264 -92.05 -32.74 -87.44
C ALA A 264 -93.58 -32.89 -87.41
N ARG A 265 -94.29 -31.98 -86.72
CA ARG A 265 -95.75 -31.92 -86.75
C ARG A 265 -96.28 -31.37 -88.08
N ALA A 266 -95.66 -30.33 -88.64
CA ALA A 266 -96.01 -29.81 -89.96
C ALA A 266 -95.80 -30.88 -91.04
N ASP A 267 -94.68 -31.61 -91.00
CA ASP A 267 -94.40 -32.75 -91.86
C ASP A 267 -95.41 -33.90 -91.66
N ALA A 268 -95.81 -34.19 -90.43
CA ALA A 268 -96.86 -35.17 -90.14
C ALA A 268 -98.23 -34.72 -90.69
N GLU A 269 -98.57 -33.43 -90.58
CA GLU A 269 -99.80 -32.86 -91.14
C GLU A 269 -99.75 -32.79 -92.68
N GLU A 270 -98.58 -32.56 -93.29
CA GLU A 270 -98.38 -32.56 -94.74
C GLU A 270 -98.41 -33.97 -95.33
N THR A 271 -97.74 -34.94 -94.69
CA THR A 271 -97.76 -36.36 -95.08
C THR A 271 -99.12 -37.01 -94.86
N THR A 272 -99.81 -36.75 -93.74
CA THR A 272 -101.20 -37.21 -93.56
C THR A 272 -102.16 -36.50 -94.50
N GLY A 273 -101.95 -35.21 -94.81
CA GLY A 273 -102.69 -34.49 -95.85
C GLY A 273 -102.47 -35.09 -97.25
N ARG A 274 -101.22 -35.45 -97.58
CA ARG A 274 -100.85 -36.13 -98.83
C ARG A 274 -101.45 -37.54 -98.91
N ALA A 275 -101.45 -38.29 -97.80
CA ALA A 275 -102.08 -39.59 -97.69
C ALA A 275 -103.61 -39.50 -97.82
N ARG A 276 -104.26 -38.53 -97.18
CA ARG A 276 -105.71 -38.23 -97.36
C ARG A 276 -106.03 -37.91 -98.81
N ARG A 277 -105.30 -36.97 -99.44
CA ARG A 277 -105.44 -36.68 -100.87
C ARG A 277 -105.26 -37.94 -101.73
N ARG A 278 -104.33 -38.84 -101.39
CA ARG A 278 -104.14 -40.12 -102.09
C ARG A 278 -105.31 -41.08 -101.89
N VAL A 279 -105.90 -41.12 -100.70
CA VAL A 279 -107.12 -41.90 -100.41
C VAL A 279 -108.34 -41.31 -101.12
N ASP A 280 -108.45 -39.99 -101.21
CA ASP A 280 -109.50 -39.29 -101.95
C ASP A 280 -109.34 -39.55 -103.46
N GLU A 281 -108.14 -39.42 -104.01
CA GLU A 281 -107.80 -39.81 -105.40
C GLU A 281 -108.17 -41.27 -105.68
N LEU A 282 -107.80 -42.20 -104.79
CA LEU A 282 -108.15 -43.62 -104.92
C LEU A 282 -109.65 -43.87 -104.77
N THR A 283 -110.35 -43.10 -103.93
CA THR A 283 -111.81 -43.19 -103.75
C THR A 283 -112.56 -42.64 -104.95
N ASP A 284 -112.08 -41.54 -105.53
CA ASP A 284 -112.58 -40.95 -106.77
C ASP A 284 -112.28 -41.86 -107.97
N LEU A 285 -111.10 -42.47 -108.03
CA LEU A 285 -110.74 -43.43 -109.06
C LEU A 285 -111.55 -44.73 -108.90
N ARG A 286 -111.80 -45.19 -107.67
CA ARG A 286 -112.76 -46.27 -107.38
C ARG A 286 -114.18 -45.89 -107.78
N ARG A 287 -114.64 -44.65 -107.54
CA ARG A 287 -115.95 -44.16 -107.99
C ARG A 287 -116.03 -44.09 -109.52
N ARG A 288 -114.93 -43.75 -110.18
CA ARG A 288 -114.79 -43.71 -111.64
C ARG A 288 -114.79 -45.11 -112.25
N VAL A 289 -114.06 -46.06 -111.65
CA VAL A 289 -114.06 -47.48 -112.04
C VAL A 289 -115.42 -48.12 -111.74
N ALA A 290 -116.07 -47.83 -110.61
CA ALA A 290 -117.43 -48.27 -110.33
C ALA A 290 -118.43 -47.67 -111.35
N GLY A 291 -118.27 -46.40 -111.72
CA GLY A 291 -119.05 -45.76 -112.79
C GLY A 291 -118.79 -46.39 -114.17
N GLN A 292 -117.55 -46.76 -114.48
CA GLN A 292 -117.19 -47.48 -115.71
C GLN A 292 -117.72 -48.92 -115.70
N LEU A 293 -117.71 -49.61 -114.56
CA LEU A 293 -118.31 -50.93 -114.39
C LEU A 293 -119.84 -50.89 -114.43
N HIS A 294 -120.48 -49.82 -113.94
CA HIS A 294 -121.92 -49.61 -114.13
C HIS A 294 -122.25 -49.23 -115.58
N ALA A 295 -121.39 -48.49 -116.28
CA ALA A 295 -121.56 -48.17 -117.70
C ALA A 295 -121.34 -49.40 -118.60
N THR A 296 -120.34 -50.25 -118.32
CA THR A 296 -120.19 -51.53 -119.02
C THR A 296 -121.27 -52.52 -118.62
N ARG A 297 -121.75 -52.52 -117.37
CA ARG A 297 -122.94 -53.29 -116.97
C ARG A 297 -124.18 -52.84 -117.75
N ALA A 298 -124.41 -51.54 -117.91
CA ALA A 298 -125.52 -51.00 -118.70
C ALA A 298 -125.39 -51.30 -120.21
N LEU A 299 -124.18 -51.42 -120.74
CA LEU A 299 -123.92 -51.89 -122.10
C LEU A 299 -124.13 -53.41 -122.25
N ILE A 300 -123.73 -54.20 -121.25
CA ILE A 300 -123.88 -55.67 -121.27
C ILE A 300 -125.33 -56.10 -121.01
N ASP A 301 -126.07 -55.41 -120.14
CA ASP A 301 -127.52 -55.62 -119.95
C ASP A 301 -128.34 -55.18 -121.19
N ALA A 302 -127.74 -54.41 -122.12
CA ALA A 302 -128.35 -54.05 -123.40
C ALA A 302 -128.05 -55.03 -124.54
N GLU A 303 -127.08 -55.94 -124.38
CA GLU A 303 -126.57 -56.83 -125.45
C GLU A 303 -126.52 -58.31 -125.01
N ALA A 304 -127.38 -58.72 -124.05
CA ALA A 304 -127.44 -60.09 -123.53
C ALA A 304 -128.86 -60.60 -123.21
N VAL A 305 -129.74 -60.68 -124.23
CA VAL A 305 -130.79 -61.72 -124.25
C VAL A 305 -130.28 -62.88 -125.12
N GLY A 306 -129.60 -63.83 -124.50
CA GLY A 306 -129.18 -65.09 -125.14
C GLY A 306 -127.83 -65.62 -124.65
N LEU A 307 -127.85 -66.78 -123.97
CA LEU A 307 -126.70 -67.63 -123.58
C LEU A 307 -125.78 -66.99 -122.50
N ALA A 308 -125.79 -67.35 -121.21
CA ALA A 308 -125.89 -68.66 -120.52
C ALA A 308 -124.64 -69.56 -120.69
N ASP A 309 -123.75 -69.57 -119.69
CA ASP A 309 -123.56 -70.65 -118.69
C ASP A 309 -122.10 -70.79 -118.18
N ALA A 310 -121.95 -71.40 -116.99
CA ALA A 310 -120.74 -71.83 -116.26
C ALA A 310 -119.75 -70.76 -115.71
N VAL A 311 -119.20 -70.75 -114.47
CA VAL A 311 -119.42 -71.35 -113.11
C VAL A 311 -118.04 -71.60 -112.44
N ALA A 312 -117.97 -71.42 -111.11
CA ALA A 312 -116.97 -72.00 -110.16
C ALA A 312 -115.49 -71.52 -110.17
N ASP A 313 -114.73 -71.58 -109.06
CA ASP A 313 -115.05 -71.70 -107.62
C ASP A 313 -113.82 -71.41 -106.73
N ALA A 314 -114.05 -71.33 -105.40
CA ALA A 314 -113.14 -71.62 -104.27
C ALA A 314 -111.82 -70.81 -104.13
N GLU A 315 -111.58 -70.05 -103.04
CA GLU A 315 -111.40 -70.45 -101.63
C GLU A 315 -110.10 -71.23 -101.30
N GLY A 316 -109.42 -70.83 -100.22
CA GLY A 316 -108.45 -71.69 -99.53
C GLY A 316 -107.27 -71.00 -98.83
N HIS A 317 -107.35 -70.94 -97.49
CA HIS A 317 -106.28 -71.13 -96.48
C HIS A 317 -104.86 -71.48 -96.99
N GLY A 318 -103.74 -71.05 -96.37
CA GLY A 318 -103.47 -70.61 -94.99
C GLY A 318 -102.18 -71.26 -94.47
N THR A 319 -101.63 -70.82 -93.32
CA THR A 319 -100.52 -71.47 -92.52
C THR A 319 -99.15 -71.68 -93.22
N ASP A 320 -97.96 -71.60 -92.63
CA ASP A 320 -97.35 -71.37 -91.31
C ASP A 320 -95.81 -71.68 -91.47
N SER A 321 -94.98 -71.41 -90.45
CA SER A 321 -93.67 -72.09 -90.19
C SER A 321 -92.44 -71.80 -91.12
N THR A 322 -91.14 -71.83 -90.73
CA THR A 322 -90.42 -71.84 -89.41
C THR A 322 -88.89 -71.58 -89.59
N GLY A 323 -88.29 -70.68 -88.79
CA GLY A 323 -86.92 -70.73 -88.21
C GLY A 323 -85.65 -70.79 -89.12
N PRO A 324 -84.44 -71.08 -88.56
CA PRO A 324 -84.02 -70.99 -87.13
C PRO A 324 -82.56 -70.49 -86.84
N GLY A 325 -82.26 -70.17 -85.55
CA GLY A 325 -80.93 -70.27 -84.89
C GLY A 325 -79.90 -69.12 -85.08
N THR A 326 -78.89 -68.91 -84.19
CA THR A 326 -78.58 -69.46 -82.84
C THR A 326 -77.57 -68.55 -82.09
N ASP A 327 -77.28 -68.89 -80.82
CA ASP A 327 -76.62 -68.12 -79.74
C ASP A 327 -75.06 -68.09 -79.73
N THR A 328 -74.49 -67.30 -78.79
CA THR A 328 -73.17 -67.33 -78.12
C THR A 328 -72.01 -66.42 -78.58
N GLY A 329 -71.50 -65.61 -77.63
CA GLY A 329 -70.13 -65.81 -77.12
C GLY A 329 -69.00 -64.80 -77.43
N THR A 330 -68.67 -63.96 -76.44
CA THR A 330 -67.29 -63.60 -75.98
C THR A 330 -66.21 -63.02 -76.93
N GLY A 331 -65.73 -61.80 -76.62
CA GLY A 331 -64.34 -61.60 -76.19
C GLY A 331 -63.24 -61.11 -77.15
N THR A 332 -62.63 -59.97 -76.79
CA THR A 332 -61.18 -59.60 -76.91
C THR A 332 -60.49 -59.34 -78.26
N GLY A 333 -59.62 -58.32 -78.28
CA GLY A 333 -58.44 -58.20 -79.17
C GLY A 333 -58.56 -57.19 -80.32
N THR A 334 -58.10 -55.93 -80.18
CA THR A 334 -56.72 -55.42 -80.44
C THR A 334 -56.25 -55.41 -81.91
N GLY A 335 -55.80 -54.25 -82.40
CA GLY A 335 -54.97 -54.16 -83.62
C GLY A 335 -54.52 -52.75 -84.03
N SER A 336 -53.20 -52.59 -84.22
CA SER A 336 -52.49 -51.50 -84.93
C SER A 336 -52.24 -50.14 -84.24
N HIS A 337 -51.12 -49.44 -84.46
CA HIS A 337 -49.66 -49.77 -84.31
C HIS A 337 -48.81 -48.51 -84.60
N GLY A 338 -47.59 -48.44 -84.07
CA GLY A 338 -46.57 -47.40 -84.38
C GLY A 338 -45.61 -47.13 -83.20
N THR A 339 -44.51 -47.87 -83.05
CA THR A 339 -43.11 -47.47 -83.39
C THR A 339 -42.57 -46.25 -82.61
N GLY A 340 -41.45 -46.29 -81.86
CA GLY A 340 -40.51 -47.38 -81.50
C GLY A 340 -39.15 -46.84 -81.01
N ALA A 341 -38.32 -47.67 -80.33
CA ALA A 341 -36.89 -47.44 -79.98
C ALA A 341 -36.53 -46.22 -79.07
N ALA A 342 -35.44 -46.17 -78.30
CA ALA A 342 -34.55 -47.18 -77.70
C ALA A 342 -33.67 -46.55 -76.59
N THR A 343 -33.23 -47.37 -75.62
CA THR A 343 -31.98 -47.38 -74.81
C THR A 343 -31.15 -46.10 -74.56
N GLY A 344 -30.67 -45.90 -73.32
CA GLY A 344 -29.44 -45.11 -73.04
C GLY A 344 -29.25 -44.64 -71.59
N ALA A 345 -28.04 -44.80 -71.03
CA ALA A 345 -27.66 -44.40 -69.66
C ALA A 345 -26.98 -43.00 -69.60
N PRO A 346 -26.77 -42.38 -68.42
CA PRO A 346 -26.42 -40.95 -68.31
C PRO A 346 -24.95 -40.66 -67.93
N GLU A 347 -24.44 -39.49 -68.35
CA GLU A 347 -23.28 -38.78 -67.73
C GLU A 347 -23.18 -37.32 -68.28
N GLY A 348 -22.70 -36.35 -67.46
CA GLY A 348 -22.10 -35.08 -67.95
C GLY A 348 -22.82 -33.73 -67.72
N HIS A 349 -22.13 -32.80 -67.04
CA HIS A 349 -22.41 -31.36 -66.75
C HIS A 349 -22.19 -30.40 -67.99
N PRO A 350 -22.24 -29.03 -67.92
CA PRO A 350 -22.36 -28.06 -66.79
C PRO A 350 -23.22 -26.76 -67.02
N THR A 351 -23.04 -25.77 -66.11
CA THR A 351 -23.41 -24.32 -66.05
C THR A 351 -24.57 -23.94 -65.11
N ASP A 352 -24.61 -22.78 -64.43
CA ASP A 352 -23.58 -21.85 -63.88
C ASP A 352 -24.25 -20.86 -62.88
N SER A 353 -23.46 -20.12 -62.08
CA SER A 353 -23.80 -18.85 -61.39
C SER A 353 -24.78 -18.84 -60.19
N ALA A 354 -24.24 -18.75 -58.96
CA ALA A 354 -24.20 -17.48 -58.17
C ALA A 354 -23.93 -17.68 -56.65
N HIS A 355 -23.27 -16.67 -56.04
CA HIS A 355 -22.69 -16.64 -54.68
C HIS A 355 -23.59 -15.89 -53.65
N PRO A 356 -23.26 -15.71 -52.33
CA PRO A 356 -21.93 -15.58 -51.71
C PRO A 356 -21.63 -16.42 -50.44
N ALA A 357 -20.38 -16.33 -49.98
CA ALA A 357 -19.76 -17.18 -48.95
C ALA A 357 -19.44 -16.46 -47.64
N GLY A 358 -19.19 -17.23 -46.57
CA GLY A 358 -18.76 -16.75 -45.26
C GLY A 358 -17.37 -17.26 -44.85
N ILE A 359 -16.50 -16.30 -44.54
CA ILE A 359 -15.40 -16.30 -43.53
C ILE A 359 -14.59 -17.60 -43.33
N GLY A 360 -13.31 -17.55 -43.72
CA GLY A 360 -12.24 -18.43 -43.26
C GLY A 360 -11.02 -17.62 -42.81
N ASP A 361 -10.34 -18.09 -41.77
CA ASP A 361 -9.21 -17.43 -41.07
C ASP A 361 -7.84 -17.77 -41.71
N GLY A 362 -6.80 -16.95 -41.48
CA GLY A 362 -5.44 -17.25 -41.97
C GLY A 362 -4.44 -16.09 -42.09
N THR A 363 -3.78 -15.74 -40.98
CA THR A 363 -2.35 -15.32 -40.84
C THR A 363 -1.55 -14.71 -42.02
N GLY A 364 -0.94 -13.54 -41.82
CA GLY A 364 0.18 -13.06 -42.67
C GLY A 364 0.79 -11.69 -42.29
N GLN A 365 1.91 -11.68 -41.57
CA GLN A 365 2.89 -10.57 -41.49
C GLN A 365 3.72 -10.50 -42.81
N PRO A 366 4.55 -9.46 -43.15
CA PRO A 366 5.58 -8.89 -42.23
C PRO A 366 6.09 -7.43 -42.48
N GLU A 367 7.01 -6.97 -41.59
CA GLU A 367 8.10 -5.95 -41.82
C GLU A 367 7.69 -4.49 -42.22
N ARG A 368 8.46 -3.38 -42.05
CA ARG A 368 9.80 -2.97 -41.54
C ARG A 368 9.71 -1.42 -41.28
N ALA A 369 10.57 -0.66 -40.56
CA ALA A 369 11.79 -0.89 -39.78
C ALA A 369 12.07 0.27 -38.74
N ALA A 370 13.28 0.27 -38.18
CA ALA A 370 13.99 1.21 -37.29
C ALA A 370 14.30 2.63 -37.89
N GLY A 371 14.82 3.63 -37.14
CA GLY A 371 15.16 3.76 -35.70
C GLY A 371 16.32 4.76 -35.43
N SER A 372 16.80 4.84 -34.17
CA SER A 372 18.06 5.48 -33.70
C SER A 372 18.20 7.02 -33.67
N GLY A 373 18.80 7.54 -32.58
CA GLY A 373 19.41 8.87 -32.52
C GLY A 373 19.42 9.50 -31.10
N GLY A 374 20.59 9.88 -30.58
CA GLY A 374 20.74 10.61 -29.31
C GLY A 374 21.90 11.62 -29.33
N THR A 375 22.23 12.18 -28.15
CA THR A 375 23.33 13.15 -27.81
C THR A 375 22.87 14.62 -27.61
N PRO A 376 23.39 15.39 -26.61
CA PRO A 376 22.90 16.72 -26.20
C PRO A 376 23.86 17.91 -26.53
N GLU A 377 23.66 19.07 -25.85
CA GLU A 377 24.41 20.37 -25.85
C GLU A 377 24.04 21.44 -26.91
N PRO A 378 24.43 22.75 -26.78
CA PRO A 378 24.95 23.53 -25.62
C PRO A 378 24.30 24.95 -25.43
N GLY A 379 24.75 25.70 -24.40
CA GLY A 379 25.20 27.11 -24.61
C GLY A 379 24.30 28.30 -24.19
N SER A 380 24.86 29.23 -23.40
CA SER A 380 24.28 30.51 -22.94
C SER A 380 24.36 31.67 -23.98
N PRO A 381 23.85 32.89 -23.68
CA PRO A 381 24.72 33.91 -23.07
C PRO A 381 24.07 34.85 -22.01
N ILE A 382 24.92 35.65 -21.35
CA ILE A 382 24.60 36.71 -20.37
C ILE A 382 24.69 38.10 -21.07
N PRO A 383 23.97 39.14 -20.60
CA PRO A 383 24.62 40.26 -19.87
C PRO A 383 23.80 40.70 -18.63
N GLY A 384 24.26 41.51 -17.67
CA GLY A 384 25.57 42.16 -17.48
C GLY A 384 25.41 43.58 -16.90
N THR A 385 25.81 43.77 -15.63
CA THR A 385 25.98 45.06 -14.87
C THR A 385 24.71 45.91 -14.65
N ASP A 386 24.55 46.82 -13.68
CA ASP A 386 25.40 47.41 -12.60
C ASP A 386 24.71 47.18 -11.21
N GLY A 387 25.16 47.60 -10.01
CA GLY A 387 26.26 48.44 -9.51
C GLY A 387 25.97 48.86 -8.04
N ASP A 388 26.99 49.24 -7.27
CA ASP A 388 26.96 49.71 -5.85
C ASP A 388 26.44 48.76 -4.74
N GLY A 389 27.03 48.70 -3.53
CA GLY A 389 28.25 49.36 -3.06
C GLY A 389 28.39 49.34 -1.51
N THR A 390 29.63 49.26 -1.01
CA THR A 390 30.05 49.40 0.43
C THR A 390 29.63 48.26 1.41
N GLY A 391 30.47 47.79 2.34
CA GLY A 391 31.88 48.11 2.58
C GLY A 391 32.61 47.13 3.53
N LEU A 392 33.93 47.00 3.31
CA LEU A 392 34.96 46.47 4.22
C LEU A 392 35.33 47.53 5.31
N PRO A 393 36.22 47.31 6.31
CA PRO A 393 37.25 46.25 6.51
C PRO A 393 37.18 45.58 7.92
N GLY A 394 38.07 44.68 8.38
CA GLY A 394 39.24 43.99 7.82
C GLY A 394 40.33 43.75 8.89
N ALA A 395 40.98 42.57 8.90
CA ALA A 395 42.18 42.21 9.70
C ALA A 395 42.69 40.81 9.26
N THR A 396 43.72 40.70 8.42
CA THR A 396 45.15 40.45 8.76
C THR A 396 45.49 39.08 9.38
N ASN A 397 46.01 38.17 8.55
CA ASN A 397 46.85 37.02 8.94
C ASN A 397 48.35 37.43 9.04
N PRO A 398 49.13 36.68 9.83
CA PRO A 398 50.44 36.15 9.40
C PRO A 398 50.45 34.61 9.54
N SER A 399 50.97 33.81 8.60
CA SER A 399 52.40 33.57 8.28
C SER A 399 53.26 33.28 9.54
N GLY A 400 53.91 32.12 9.72
CA GLY A 400 54.04 30.92 8.88
C GLY A 400 54.96 29.88 9.56
N ALA A 401 55.63 29.02 8.78
CA ALA A 401 56.70 28.08 9.15
C ALA A 401 56.32 26.71 9.81
N ASP A 402 56.24 25.69 8.95
CA ASP A 402 57.24 24.61 8.84
C ASP A 402 57.58 23.70 10.05
N THR A 403 57.10 22.44 10.04
CA THR A 403 57.97 21.25 10.24
C THR A 403 57.29 19.93 9.81
N ALA A 404 58.10 18.90 9.55
CA ALA A 404 57.72 17.62 8.94
C ALA A 404 57.47 16.46 9.95
N ALA A 405 57.35 15.22 9.43
CA ALA A 405 57.11 13.91 10.05
C ALA A 405 55.61 13.53 10.20
N ASP A 406 55.07 12.65 9.37
CA ASP A 406 55.26 11.18 9.36
C ASP A 406 54.52 10.45 10.51
N ARG A 407 53.33 9.89 10.20
CA ARG A 407 52.89 8.53 10.58
C ARG A 407 51.50 8.14 10.01
N PRO A 408 51.15 6.84 9.98
CA PRO A 408 50.32 6.28 8.89
C PRO A 408 48.81 6.09 9.20
N SER A 409 48.08 5.77 8.13
CA SER A 409 46.65 5.48 8.05
C SER A 409 46.14 4.38 9.02
N PRO A 410 44.86 4.44 9.45
CA PRO A 410 44.30 3.50 10.41
C PRO A 410 43.89 2.15 9.79
N THR A 411 44.02 1.07 10.55
CA THR A 411 43.43 -0.24 10.23
C THR A 411 42.01 -0.38 10.81
N PRO A 412 41.03 -0.91 10.06
CA PRO A 412 39.72 -1.25 10.61
C PRO A 412 39.75 -2.60 11.35
N ARG A 413 39.01 -2.67 12.47
CA ARG A 413 38.98 -3.82 13.38
C ARG A 413 37.69 -4.63 13.22
N ARG A 414 37.83 -5.96 13.14
CA ARG A 414 36.81 -7.01 13.34
C ARG A 414 35.58 -7.05 12.40
N GLY A 415 35.51 -8.15 11.63
CA GLY A 415 34.26 -8.88 11.38
C GLY A 415 34.43 -10.30 11.94
N ALA A 416 33.48 -10.80 12.75
CA ALA A 416 33.55 -12.11 13.38
C ALA A 416 32.27 -12.91 13.10
N TYR A 417 32.36 -14.06 12.43
CA TYR A 417 31.23 -14.97 12.25
C TYR A 417 31.63 -16.45 12.26
N GLY A 418 30.81 -17.24 12.96
CA GLY A 418 30.39 -18.58 12.54
C GLY A 418 31.44 -19.69 12.47
N ARG A 419 31.72 -20.36 13.59
CA ARG A 419 32.43 -21.65 13.60
C ARG A 419 31.47 -22.81 13.93
N THR A 420 30.75 -23.31 12.93
CA THR A 420 29.97 -24.54 13.05
C THR A 420 30.88 -25.77 13.00
N ARG A 421 30.82 -26.62 14.03
CA ARG A 421 31.46 -27.95 14.02
C ARG A 421 30.38 -29.01 13.82
N HIS A 422 30.37 -29.65 12.65
CA HIS A 422 29.72 -30.96 12.52
C HIS A 422 30.63 -32.02 13.15
N THR A 423 30.18 -32.63 14.24
CA THR A 423 30.72 -33.91 14.73
C THR A 423 29.90 -35.05 14.13
N ALA A 424 30.56 -35.92 13.36
CA ALA A 424 29.97 -37.15 12.87
C ALA A 424 30.48 -38.35 13.66
N ARG A 425 29.58 -39.33 13.82
CA ARG A 425 29.83 -40.79 13.87
C ARG A 425 30.09 -41.47 15.23
N SER A 426 29.32 -42.55 15.43
CA SER A 426 29.44 -43.65 16.41
C SER A 426 29.29 -43.30 17.90
N ARG A 427 28.58 -44.10 18.71
CA ARG A 427 28.04 -45.46 18.50
C ARG A 427 26.53 -45.52 18.62
#